data_AF-A0AAW1RNB4-F1
#
_entry.id   AF-A0AAW1RNB4-F1
#
_cell.length_a   1.000
_cell.length_b   1.000
_cell.length_c   1.000
_cell.angle_alpha   90.00
_cell.angle_beta   90.00
_cell.angle_gamma   90.00
#
_symmetry.space_group_name_H-M   'P 1'
#
loop_
_entity.id
_entity.type
_entity.pdbx_description
1 polymer ?
#
loop_
_entity_poly.entity_id
_entity_poly.type
_entity_poly.pdbx_seq_one_letter_code
_entity_poly.pdbx_strand_id
1 'polypeptide(L)'
;MFETNRWKIVRGDTVMIMAGKEKGQIGTVLEVLRDKARPKVKVEGRNLCMKSFRTEEGPTLLSVEAPLHYSNVQHVDPITGKAVRIGYKYLEDGTKVRFTRGRNASGTVVPRSEILKQRTPRPPPGEKDTPAEEAARVTYVPGDMPSLLRAVAAADAARQYSTWLGRGNTLPHLRPLLAKSSPGVWAGARTRWRGFAASAA
;
A
#
# COMPACT_ATOMS: atom_id res chain seq x y z
N MET A 1 -17.75 7.03 -13.77
CA MET A 1 -16.31 7.15 -13.47
C MET A 1 -15.80 5.78 -13.03
N PHE A 2 -14.70 5.25 -13.60
CA PHE A 2 -14.19 3.95 -13.16
C PHE A 2 -13.49 4.09 -11.82
N GLU A 3 -14.09 3.56 -10.75
CA GLU A 3 -13.44 3.48 -9.45
C GLU A 3 -12.21 2.57 -9.56
N THR A 4 -11.07 3.10 -9.11
CA THR A 4 -9.74 2.51 -9.30
C THR A 4 -9.56 1.17 -8.58
N ASN A 5 -10.49 0.80 -7.70
CA ASN A 5 -10.37 -0.38 -6.84
C ASN A 5 -10.98 -1.67 -7.40
N ARG A 6 -11.59 -1.67 -8.60
CA ARG A 6 -12.33 -2.84 -9.13
C ARG A 6 -11.97 -3.25 -10.56
N TRP A 7 -10.67 -3.39 -10.85
CA TRP A 7 -10.20 -3.97 -12.12
C TRP A 7 -10.23 -5.51 -12.08
N LYS A 8 -10.98 -6.10 -13.01
CA LYS A 8 -11.15 -7.57 -13.09
C LYS A 8 -10.16 -8.22 -14.05
N ILE A 9 -9.79 -7.48 -15.09
CA ILE A 9 -8.84 -7.90 -16.12
C ILE A 9 -7.42 -7.50 -15.71
N VAL A 10 -6.50 -8.43 -15.87
CA VAL A 10 -5.09 -8.24 -15.55
C VAL A 10 -4.19 -8.74 -16.68
N ARG A 11 -2.93 -8.30 -16.69
CA ARG A 11 -1.89 -8.74 -17.63
C ARG A 11 -1.80 -10.27 -17.65
N GLY A 12 -1.79 -10.87 -18.83
CA GLY A 12 -1.76 -12.31 -19.03
C GLY A 12 -3.12 -13.02 -18.98
N ASP A 13 -4.22 -12.29 -18.82
CA ASP A 13 -5.55 -12.88 -18.99
C ASP A 13 -5.90 -13.04 -20.47
N THR A 14 -6.65 -14.09 -20.81
CA THR A 14 -7.24 -14.29 -22.14
C THR A 14 -8.60 -13.60 -22.24
N VAL A 15 -8.76 -12.77 -23.26
CA VAL A 15 -9.94 -11.91 -23.43
C VAL A 15 -10.47 -11.93 -24.85
N MET A 16 -11.76 -11.66 -24.99
CA MET A 16 -12.47 -11.52 -26.26
C MET A 16 -12.96 -10.09 -26.44
N ILE A 17 -12.85 -9.59 -27.66
CA ILE A 17 -13.33 -8.27 -28.05
C ILE A 17 -14.84 -8.35 -28.33
N MET A 18 -15.62 -7.55 -27.63
CA MET A 18 -17.08 -7.52 -27.73
C MET A 18 -17.60 -6.47 -28.73
N ALA A 19 -16.84 -5.41 -28.94
CA ALA A 19 -17.23 -4.28 -29.78
C ALA A 19 -16.03 -3.68 -30.52
N GLY A 20 -16.28 -3.15 -31.72
CA GLY A 20 -15.27 -2.55 -32.60
C GLY A 20 -15.01 -3.36 -33.86
N LYS A 21 -13.95 -3.02 -34.58
CA LYS A 21 -13.55 -3.62 -35.87
C LYS A 21 -13.27 -5.12 -35.76
N GLU A 22 -12.65 -5.54 -34.66
CA GLU A 22 -12.17 -6.91 -34.42
C GLU A 22 -13.08 -7.68 -33.45
N LYS A 23 -14.40 -7.46 -33.54
CA LYS A 23 -15.39 -8.12 -32.69
C LYS A 23 -15.33 -9.65 -32.82
N GLY A 24 -15.39 -10.35 -31.69
CA GLY A 24 -15.38 -11.81 -31.60
C GLY A 24 -13.97 -12.43 -31.58
N GLN A 25 -12.93 -11.64 -31.85
CA GLN A 25 -11.56 -12.13 -31.80
C GLN A 25 -11.08 -12.26 -30.35
N ILE A 26 -10.26 -13.28 -30.13
CA ILE A 26 -9.63 -13.59 -28.84
C ILE A 26 -8.17 -13.15 -28.89
N GLY A 27 -7.63 -12.71 -27.75
CA GLY A 27 -6.20 -12.43 -27.58
C GLY A 27 -5.79 -12.36 -26.11
N THR A 28 -4.48 -12.33 -25.87
CA THR A 28 -3.89 -12.22 -24.53
C THR A 28 -3.67 -10.76 -24.16
N VAL A 29 -3.91 -10.40 -22.91
CA VAL A 29 -3.68 -9.03 -22.41
C VAL A 29 -2.18 -8.79 -22.16
N LEU A 30 -1.56 -7.89 -22.94
CA LEU A 30 -0.17 -7.47 -22.74
C LEU A 30 -0.03 -6.47 -21.60
N GLU A 31 -0.91 -5.48 -21.59
CA GLU A 31 -0.84 -4.35 -20.66
C GLU A 31 -2.23 -3.81 -20.36
N VAL A 32 -2.45 -3.43 -19.09
CA VAL A 32 -3.69 -2.77 -18.65
C VAL A 32 -3.33 -1.35 -18.21
N LEU A 33 -3.75 -0.37 -19.00
CA LEU A 33 -3.56 1.06 -18.73
C LEU A 33 -4.69 1.55 -17.81
N ARG A 34 -4.38 1.61 -16.51
CA ARG A 34 -5.35 1.94 -15.44
C ARG A 34 -5.53 3.44 -15.22
N ASP A 35 -5.74 4.19 -16.30
CA ASP A 35 -6.10 5.60 -16.22
C ASP A 35 -7.57 5.74 -15.79
N LYS A 36 -7.85 6.65 -14.84
CA LYS A 36 -9.20 6.94 -14.34
C LYS A 36 -10.08 7.58 -15.41
N ALA A 37 -9.49 8.41 -16.28
CA ALA A 37 -10.22 9.14 -17.32
C ALA A 37 -10.46 8.27 -18.56
N ARG A 38 -9.46 7.48 -18.96
CA ARG A 38 -9.49 6.69 -20.20
C ARG A 38 -8.94 5.28 -19.98
N PRO A 39 -9.75 4.37 -19.39
CA PRO A 39 -9.31 3.02 -19.09
C PRO A 39 -9.10 2.22 -20.37
N LYS A 40 -7.89 1.69 -20.53
CA LYS A 40 -7.44 1.09 -21.78
C LYS A 40 -6.71 -0.23 -21.54
N VAL A 41 -6.74 -1.10 -22.56
CA VAL A 41 -6.12 -2.43 -22.52
C VAL A 41 -5.44 -2.68 -23.87
N LYS A 42 -4.19 -3.14 -23.84
CA LYS A 42 -3.50 -3.65 -25.03
C LYS A 42 -3.65 -5.16 -25.11
N VAL A 43 -4.08 -5.64 -26.26
CA VAL A 43 -4.30 -7.05 -26.54
C VAL A 43 -3.35 -7.47 -27.65
N GLU A 44 -2.71 -8.62 -27.49
CA GLU A 44 -1.73 -9.17 -28.42
C GLU A 44 -2.32 -9.37 -29.82
N GLY A 45 -1.65 -8.82 -30.85
CA GLY A 45 -2.05 -8.98 -32.25
C GLY A 45 -3.43 -8.41 -32.61
N ARG A 46 -3.93 -7.46 -31.81
CA ARG A 46 -5.24 -6.82 -32.00
C ARG A 46 -5.12 -5.31 -32.05
N ASN A 47 -6.04 -4.69 -32.79
CA ASN A 47 -6.12 -3.25 -32.97
C ASN A 47 -4.78 -2.64 -33.42
N LEU A 48 -4.19 -3.24 -34.45
CA LEU A 48 -2.90 -2.83 -34.97
C LEU A 48 -2.98 -1.44 -35.62
N CYS A 49 -2.02 -0.58 -35.29
CA CYS A 49 -1.80 0.69 -35.95
C CYS A 49 -0.40 0.73 -36.56
N MET A 50 -0.29 1.35 -37.73
CA MET A 50 1.01 1.59 -38.35
C MET A 50 1.59 2.87 -37.73
N LYS A 51 2.73 2.73 -37.07
CA LYS A 51 3.45 3.84 -36.46
C LYS A 51 4.80 4.01 -37.15
N SER A 52 5.05 5.22 -37.64
CA SER A 52 6.34 5.58 -38.24
C SER A 52 7.32 5.95 -37.13
N PHE A 53 8.50 5.36 -37.17
CA PHE A 53 9.61 5.64 -36.27
C PHE A 53 10.77 6.21 -37.08
N ARG A 54 11.40 7.25 -36.54
CA ARG A 54 12.61 7.81 -37.12
C ARG A 54 13.81 7.01 -36.62
N THR A 55 14.45 6.27 -37.52
CA THR A 55 15.70 5.54 -37.28
C THR A 55 16.86 6.26 -37.98
N GLU A 56 18.10 5.93 -37.63
CA GLU A 56 19.31 6.44 -38.30
C GLU A 56 19.34 6.10 -39.80
N GLU A 57 18.79 4.96 -40.19
CA GLU A 57 18.68 4.49 -41.58
C GLU A 57 17.48 5.10 -42.36
N GLY A 58 16.65 5.92 -41.70
CA GLY A 58 15.45 6.53 -42.30
C GLY A 58 14.14 6.16 -41.58
N PRO A 59 12.99 6.66 -42.08
CA PRO A 59 11.70 6.40 -41.47
C PRO A 59 11.27 4.94 -41.70
N THR A 60 11.14 4.17 -40.61
CA THR A 60 10.66 2.78 -40.65
C THR A 60 9.22 2.71 -40.15
N LEU A 61 8.36 2.01 -40.90
CA LEU A 61 6.97 1.81 -40.51
C LEU A 61 6.82 0.48 -39.77
N LEU A 62 6.43 0.52 -38.51
CA LEU A 62 6.21 -0.67 -37.68
C LEU A 62 4.72 -0.82 -37.33
N SER A 63 4.25 -2.06 -37.33
CA SER A 63 2.92 -2.40 -36.83
C SER A 63 2.99 -2.53 -35.31
N VAL A 64 2.18 -1.75 -34.59
CA VAL A 64 2.16 -1.73 -33.12
C VAL A 64 0.73 -1.91 -32.64
N GLU A 65 0.53 -2.66 -31.57
CA GLU A 65 -0.80 -2.84 -30.96
C GLU A 65 -1.26 -1.54 -30.29
N ALA A 66 -2.39 -1.00 -30.77
CA ALA A 66 -3.02 0.16 -30.15
C ALA A 66 -3.97 -0.27 -29.03
N PRO A 67 -4.06 0.52 -27.94
CA PRO A 67 -4.94 0.20 -26.83
C PRO A 67 -6.43 0.29 -27.20
N LEU A 68 -7.20 -0.68 -26.73
CA LEU A 68 -8.66 -0.72 -26.77
C LEU A 68 -9.27 -0.19 -25.47
N HIS A 69 -10.49 0.32 -25.51
CA HIS A 69 -11.19 0.74 -24.30
C HIS A 69 -11.61 -0.48 -23.47
N TYR A 70 -11.48 -0.40 -22.14
CA TYR A 70 -11.73 -1.53 -21.22
C TYR A 70 -13.14 -2.15 -21.36
N SER A 71 -14.16 -1.34 -21.66
CA SER A 71 -15.55 -1.84 -21.82
C SER A 71 -15.75 -2.76 -23.02
N ASN A 72 -14.86 -2.70 -24.01
CA ASN A 72 -15.01 -3.43 -25.26
C ASN A 72 -14.43 -4.85 -25.17
N VAL A 73 -13.97 -5.26 -23.98
CA VAL A 73 -13.23 -6.49 -23.76
C VAL A 73 -13.85 -7.26 -22.59
N GLN A 74 -13.96 -8.58 -22.72
CA GLN A 74 -14.44 -9.48 -21.66
C GLN A 74 -13.55 -10.72 -21.53
N HIS A 75 -13.59 -11.36 -20.37
CA HIS A 75 -12.88 -12.63 -20.16
C HIS A 75 -13.44 -13.73 -21.03
N VAL A 76 -12.56 -14.61 -21.48
CA VAL A 76 -12.94 -15.88 -22.10
C VAL A 76 -12.98 -16.94 -21.01
N ASP A 77 -14.05 -17.74 -21.01
CA ASP A 77 -14.12 -18.92 -20.18
C ASP A 77 -13.26 -20.04 -20.80
N PRO A 78 -12.32 -20.65 -20.07
CA PRO A 78 -11.43 -21.66 -20.64
C PRO A 78 -12.16 -22.91 -21.15
N ILE A 79 -13.35 -23.21 -20.62
CA ILE A 79 -14.13 -24.39 -21.00
C ILE A 79 -15.05 -24.06 -22.18
N THR A 80 -15.86 -23.01 -22.07
CA THR A 80 -16.89 -22.71 -23.06
C THR A 80 -16.38 -21.87 -24.24
N GLY A 81 -15.21 -21.23 -24.12
CA GLY A 81 -14.66 -20.34 -25.14
C GLY A 81 -15.48 -19.06 -25.37
N LYS A 82 -16.53 -18.84 -24.58
CA LYS A 82 -17.44 -17.69 -24.72
C LYS A 82 -17.00 -16.54 -23.83
N ALA A 83 -17.41 -15.32 -24.21
CA ALA A 83 -17.24 -14.14 -23.39
C ALA A 83 -18.11 -14.21 -22.11
N VAL A 84 -17.47 -14.06 -20.97
CA VAL A 84 -18.08 -14.20 -19.64
C VAL A 84 -17.66 -13.07 -18.69
N ARG A 85 -18.45 -12.89 -17.64
CA ARG A 85 -18.15 -11.93 -16.57
C ARG A 85 -17.43 -12.65 -15.43
N ILE A 86 -16.56 -11.93 -14.72
CA ILE A 86 -15.90 -12.44 -13.52
C ILE A 86 -16.66 -12.05 -12.25
N GLY A 87 -16.82 -13.01 -11.33
CA GLY A 87 -17.15 -12.84 -9.93
C GLY A 87 -15.97 -13.20 -9.00
N TYR A 88 -16.14 -12.99 -7.69
CA TYR A 88 -15.16 -13.38 -6.67
C TYR A 88 -15.83 -14.28 -5.63
N LYS A 89 -15.14 -15.35 -5.24
CA LYS A 89 -15.55 -16.26 -4.17
C LYS A 89 -14.35 -16.49 -3.24
N TYR A 90 -14.62 -16.77 -1.98
CA TYR A 90 -13.61 -17.23 -1.03
C TYR A 90 -13.66 -18.75 -0.97
N LEU A 91 -12.49 -19.40 -1.05
CA LEU A 91 -12.36 -20.82 -0.78
C LEU A 91 -12.39 -21.08 0.74
N GLU A 92 -12.45 -22.34 1.14
CA GLU A 92 -12.43 -22.76 2.54
C GLU A 92 -11.15 -22.29 3.25
N ASP A 93 -10.03 -22.22 2.52
CA ASP A 93 -8.74 -21.71 2.99
C ASP A 93 -8.71 -20.18 3.21
N GLY A 94 -9.81 -19.46 2.93
CA GLY A 94 -9.88 -18.00 2.99
C GLY A 94 -9.22 -17.28 1.79
N THR A 95 -8.68 -18.03 0.82
CA THR A 95 -8.08 -17.45 -0.40
C THR A 95 -9.16 -16.89 -1.32
N LYS A 96 -8.98 -15.64 -1.78
CA LYS A 96 -9.88 -14.98 -2.72
C LYS A 96 -9.58 -15.40 -4.16
N VAL A 97 -10.54 -16.07 -4.79
CA VAL A 97 -10.42 -16.54 -6.17
C VAL A 97 -11.43 -15.86 -7.10
N ARG A 98 -11.07 -15.75 -8.38
CA ARG A 98 -11.98 -15.29 -9.44
C ARG A 98 -12.73 -16.49 -9.99
N PHE A 99 -14.01 -16.34 -10.31
CA PHE A 99 -14.79 -17.39 -10.97
C PHE A 99 -15.60 -16.82 -12.14
N THR A 100 -15.88 -17.64 -13.14
CA THR A 100 -16.71 -17.25 -14.29
C THR A 100 -18.18 -17.25 -13.92
N ARG A 101 -18.92 -16.20 -14.27
CA ARG A 101 -20.36 -16.07 -13.99
C ARG A 101 -21.13 -15.54 -15.19
N GLY A 102 -22.40 -15.94 -15.27
CA GLY A 102 -23.33 -15.53 -16.32
C GLY A 102 -23.96 -16.73 -17.02
N ARG A 103 -24.84 -16.45 -17.99
CA ARG A 103 -25.58 -17.50 -18.72
C ARG A 103 -24.68 -18.47 -19.50
N ASN A 104 -23.54 -17.98 -19.98
CA ASN A 104 -22.61 -18.74 -20.81
C ASN A 104 -21.39 -19.27 -20.02
N ALA A 105 -21.40 -19.19 -18.69
CA ALA A 105 -20.24 -19.51 -17.87
C ALA A 105 -20.31 -20.94 -17.31
N SER A 106 -19.15 -21.59 -17.25
CA SER A 106 -18.96 -22.89 -16.60
C SER A 106 -18.89 -22.84 -15.07
N GLY A 107 -18.68 -21.66 -14.47
CA GLY A 107 -18.45 -21.53 -13.02
C GLY A 107 -17.00 -21.80 -12.61
N THR A 108 -16.10 -21.98 -13.58
CA THR A 108 -14.69 -22.33 -13.35
C THR A 108 -13.93 -21.22 -12.63
N VAL A 109 -13.01 -21.64 -11.75
CA VAL A 109 -12.09 -20.74 -11.05
C VAL A 109 -10.98 -20.29 -12.01
N VAL A 110 -10.84 -18.98 -12.21
CA VAL A 110 -9.81 -18.37 -13.06
C VAL A 110 -8.70 -17.81 -12.17
N PRO A 111 -7.56 -18.49 -12.02
CA PRO A 111 -6.47 -18.00 -11.17
C PRO A 111 -5.93 -16.68 -11.70
N ARG A 112 -5.29 -15.91 -10.82
CA ARG A 112 -4.57 -14.70 -11.22
C ARG A 112 -3.28 -15.12 -11.94
N SER A 113 -2.97 -14.50 -13.08
CA SER A 113 -1.81 -14.85 -13.90
C SER A 113 -0.49 -14.77 -13.13
N GLU A 114 0.43 -15.68 -13.44
CA GLU A 114 1.74 -15.80 -12.80
C GLU A 114 2.68 -14.64 -13.13
N ILE A 115 2.50 -14.05 -14.31
CA ILE A 115 3.25 -12.91 -14.83
C ILE A 115 3.23 -11.71 -13.85
N LEU A 116 2.26 -11.63 -12.95
CA LEU A 116 2.20 -10.58 -11.91
C LEU A 116 3.07 -10.86 -10.69
N LYS A 117 3.41 -12.13 -10.45
CA LYS A 117 4.25 -12.55 -9.32
C LYS A 117 5.72 -12.31 -9.63
N GLN A 118 6.09 -12.35 -10.91
CA GLN A 118 7.44 -12.07 -11.39
C GLN A 118 7.82 -10.62 -11.08
N ARG A 119 8.80 -10.43 -10.21
CA ARG A 119 9.45 -9.13 -9.97
C ARG A 119 10.68 -9.04 -10.86
N THR A 120 10.88 -7.89 -11.50
CA THR A 120 12.15 -7.61 -12.17
C THR A 120 13.27 -7.69 -11.13
N PRO A 121 14.36 -8.43 -11.37
CA PRO A 121 15.46 -8.51 -10.41
C PRO A 121 15.99 -7.11 -10.15
N ARG A 122 16.24 -6.81 -8.88
CA ARG A 122 16.87 -5.55 -8.51
C ARG A 122 18.32 -5.59 -9.01
N PRO A 123 18.85 -4.53 -9.63
CA PRO A 123 20.27 -4.46 -9.91
C PRO A 123 21.08 -4.62 -8.61
N PRO A 124 22.31 -5.16 -8.68
CA PRO A 124 23.17 -5.24 -7.52
C PRO A 124 23.40 -3.82 -6.92
N PRO A 125 23.62 -3.70 -5.60
CA PRO A 125 23.97 -2.43 -4.98
C PRO A 125 25.19 -1.81 -5.68
N GLY A 126 25.12 -0.52 -5.98
CA GLY A 126 26.25 0.24 -6.51
C GLY A 126 27.30 0.55 -5.44
N GLU A 127 28.42 1.15 -5.85
CA GLU A 127 29.51 1.53 -4.95
C GLU A 127 29.07 2.46 -3.81
N LYS A 128 28.08 3.33 -4.06
CA LYS A 128 27.53 4.28 -3.07
C LYS A 128 26.38 3.70 -2.24
N ASP A 129 25.92 2.50 -2.55
CA ASP A 129 24.82 1.86 -1.83
C ASP A 129 25.37 1.07 -0.64
N THR A 130 24.75 1.25 0.53
CA THR A 130 25.11 0.50 1.74
C THR A 130 24.84 -0.99 1.53
N PRO A 131 25.78 -1.90 1.88
CA PRO A 131 25.52 -3.33 1.80
C PRO A 131 24.35 -3.70 2.72
N ALA A 132 23.54 -4.66 2.28
CA ALA A 132 22.30 -5.02 2.97
C ALA A 132 22.54 -5.46 4.42
N GLU A 133 23.69 -6.07 4.70
CA GLU A 133 24.10 -6.52 6.03
C GLU A 133 24.31 -5.35 7.00
N GLU A 134 25.00 -4.30 6.57
CA GLU A 134 25.24 -3.10 7.39
C GLU A 134 23.95 -2.30 7.61
N ALA A 135 23.11 -2.19 6.57
CA ALA A 135 21.83 -1.51 6.68
C ALA A 135 20.85 -2.25 7.60
N ALA A 136 20.89 -3.59 7.63
CA ALA A 136 20.08 -4.42 8.51
C ALA A 136 20.65 -4.53 9.93
N ARG A 137 21.90 -4.10 10.15
CA ARG A 137 22.52 -4.13 11.47
C ARG A 137 21.71 -3.25 12.41
N VAL A 138 21.11 -3.87 13.41
CA VAL A 138 20.41 -3.16 14.49
C VAL A 138 21.47 -2.45 15.33
N THR A 139 21.65 -1.15 15.09
CA THR A 139 22.61 -0.30 15.81
C THR A 139 22.00 0.35 17.05
N TYR A 140 20.66 0.42 17.13
CA TYR A 140 19.94 1.07 18.21
C TYR A 140 19.21 0.05 19.08
N VAL A 141 19.61 -0.03 20.35
CA VAL A 141 18.86 -0.70 21.41
C VAL A 141 18.14 0.39 22.22
N PRO A 142 16.79 0.39 22.28
CA PRO A 142 16.05 1.34 23.09
C PRO A 142 16.48 1.29 24.56
N GLY A 143 17.26 2.29 24.99
CA GLY A 143 17.80 2.38 26.35
C GLY A 143 19.32 2.56 26.45
N ASP A 144 20.05 2.26 25.37
CA ASP A 144 21.51 2.42 25.25
C ASP A 144 21.94 3.79 24.69
N MET A 145 21.04 4.77 24.69
CA MET A 145 21.46 6.16 24.48
C MET A 145 22.39 6.54 25.64
N PRO A 146 23.56 7.17 25.39
CA PRO A 146 24.44 7.61 26.46
C PRO A 146 23.62 8.42 27.49
N SER A 147 23.78 8.05 28.76
CA SER A 147 23.01 8.49 29.93
C SER A 147 22.76 10.00 30.02
N LEU A 148 23.58 10.81 29.33
CA LEU A 148 23.46 12.25 29.19
C LEU A 148 22.09 12.72 28.68
N LEU A 149 21.46 12.00 27.74
CA LEU A 149 20.12 12.37 27.24
C LEU A 149 18.97 11.96 28.17
N ARG A 150 19.13 10.90 28.98
CA ARG A 150 18.14 10.53 30.01
C ARG A 150 18.12 11.54 31.16
N ALA A 151 19.30 11.97 31.61
CA ALA A 151 19.42 12.93 32.70
C ALA A 151 18.88 14.32 32.33
N VAL A 152 19.18 14.80 31.12
CA VAL A 152 18.69 16.10 30.63
C VAL A 152 17.19 16.06 30.35
N ALA A 153 16.68 15.01 29.70
CA ALA A 153 15.24 14.87 29.44
C ALA A 153 14.42 14.73 30.74
N ALA A 154 14.91 13.99 31.74
CA ALA A 154 14.24 13.88 33.03
C ALA A 154 14.29 15.20 33.84
N ALA A 155 15.41 15.93 33.78
CA ALA A 155 15.55 17.22 34.46
C ALA A 155 14.69 18.32 33.81
N ASP A 156 14.63 18.39 32.48
CA ASP A 156 13.76 19.34 31.78
C ASP A 156 12.28 18.99 31.94
N ALA A 157 11.91 17.70 31.92
CA ALA A 157 10.56 17.27 32.24
C ALA A 157 10.17 17.65 33.69
N ALA A 158 11.07 17.49 34.67
CA ALA A 158 10.84 17.89 36.05
C ALA A 158 10.73 19.41 36.23
N ARG A 159 11.51 20.21 35.48
CA ARG A 159 11.41 21.68 35.45
C ARG A 159 10.12 22.18 34.81
N GLN A 160 9.70 21.56 33.71
CA GLN A 160 8.42 21.86 33.05
C GLN A 160 7.25 21.49 33.96
N TYR A 161 7.34 20.36 34.67
CA TYR A 161 6.30 19.93 35.59
C TYR A 161 6.23 20.80 36.86
N SER A 162 7.38 21.24 37.40
CA SER A 162 7.42 22.14 38.56
C SER A 162 6.92 23.55 38.22
N THR A 163 7.23 24.08 37.03
CA THR A 163 6.64 25.34 36.54
C THR A 163 5.15 25.19 36.22
N TRP A 164 4.68 24.02 35.80
CA TRP A 164 3.25 23.75 35.59
C TRP A 164 2.47 23.68 36.91
N LEU A 165 3.01 22.99 37.93
CA LEU A 165 2.45 22.97 39.30
C LEU A 165 2.51 24.36 39.97
N GLY A 166 3.59 25.12 39.76
CA GLY A 166 3.74 26.48 40.28
C GLY A 166 2.76 27.50 39.67
N ARG A 167 2.14 27.19 38.53
CA ARG A 167 1.04 27.96 37.93
C ARG A 167 -0.35 27.57 38.46
N GLY A 168 -0.43 26.75 39.52
CA GLY A 168 -1.69 26.40 40.19
C GLY A 168 -2.51 25.32 39.49
N ASN A 169 -1.94 24.61 38.50
CA ASN A 169 -2.64 23.53 37.81
C ASN A 169 -2.62 22.25 38.65
N THR A 170 -3.79 21.60 38.77
CA THR A 170 -3.94 20.30 39.44
C THR A 170 -4.02 19.18 38.43
N LEU A 171 -3.45 18.01 38.78
CA LEU A 171 -3.49 16.81 37.94
C LEU A 171 -4.94 16.46 37.60
N PRO A 172 -5.27 16.17 36.31
CA PRO A 172 -6.64 15.95 35.87
C PRO A 172 -7.35 14.79 36.59
N HIS A 173 -6.60 13.82 37.11
CA HIS A 173 -7.15 12.70 37.89
C HIS A 173 -7.30 12.99 39.41
N LEU A 174 -6.74 14.09 39.94
CA LEU A 174 -6.88 14.51 41.34
C LEU A 174 -7.95 15.60 41.55
N ARG A 175 -8.50 16.16 40.47
CA ARG A 175 -9.64 17.10 40.52
C ARG A 175 -10.87 16.60 41.30
N PRO A 176 -11.27 15.31 41.25
CA PRO A 176 -12.46 14.88 41.99
C PRO A 176 -12.24 14.73 43.51
N LEU A 177 -10.99 14.77 44.00
CA LEU A 177 -10.67 14.65 45.43
C LEU A 177 -10.63 16.01 46.15
N LEU A 178 -10.29 17.10 45.44
CA LEU A 178 -10.26 18.46 46.00
C LEU A 178 -11.63 19.14 46.08
N ALA A 179 -12.64 18.63 45.36
CA ALA A 179 -14.00 19.17 45.38
C ALA A 179 -14.80 18.86 46.67
N LYS A 180 -14.21 18.12 47.62
CA LYS A 180 -14.88 17.68 48.86
C LYS A 180 -14.33 18.29 50.15
N SER A 181 -13.36 19.21 50.10
CA SER A 181 -12.82 19.87 51.29
C SER A 181 -13.10 21.37 51.26
N SER A 182 -13.84 21.85 52.28
CA SER A 182 -14.19 23.25 52.52
C SER A 182 -12.98 24.21 52.48
N PRO A 183 -13.17 25.46 52.05
CA PRO A 183 -12.07 26.41 51.84
C PRO A 183 -11.61 26.98 53.18
N GLY A 184 -10.50 26.46 53.73
CA GLY A 184 -9.94 27.08 54.92
C GLY A 184 -8.84 26.37 55.67
N VAL A 185 -7.89 25.65 55.04
CA VAL A 185 -6.70 25.17 55.78
C VAL A 185 -5.47 24.96 54.87
N TRP A 186 -4.93 25.99 54.20
CA TRP A 186 -3.58 25.86 53.60
C TRP A 186 -2.78 27.17 53.71
N ALA A 187 -2.38 27.51 54.93
CA ALA A 187 -1.23 28.38 55.19
C ALA A 187 -0.31 27.63 56.16
N GLY A 188 0.83 27.15 55.67
CA GLY A 188 1.90 26.62 56.52
C GLY A 188 2.17 25.12 56.39
N ALA A 189 2.75 24.69 55.27
CA ALA A 189 3.52 23.44 55.22
C ALA A 189 4.56 23.50 54.09
N ARG A 190 5.41 24.53 54.09
CA ARG A 190 6.70 24.48 53.39
C ARG A 190 7.78 24.27 54.43
N THR A 191 8.16 23.03 54.66
CA THR A 191 9.54 22.66 54.98
C THR A 191 9.65 21.15 55.16
N ARG A 192 10.81 20.63 54.77
CA ARG A 192 11.33 19.30 55.09
C ARG A 192 10.94 18.15 54.14
N TRP A 193 11.56 18.13 52.97
CA TRP A 193 12.13 16.90 52.40
C TRP A 193 13.52 17.24 51.80
N ARG A 194 14.53 17.24 52.67
CA ARG A 194 15.94 17.03 52.29
C ARG A 194 16.34 15.69 52.88
N GLY A 195 16.93 14.83 52.06
CA GLY A 195 17.66 13.65 52.50
C GLY A 195 16.97 12.33 52.19
N PHE A 196 17.21 11.81 50.99
CA PHE A 196 17.46 10.38 50.77
C PHE A 196 18.28 10.25 49.48
N ALA A 197 19.60 10.40 49.64
CA ALA A 197 20.56 9.87 48.69
C ALA A 197 20.85 8.43 49.12
N ALA A 198 20.54 7.47 48.24
CA ALA A 198 21.01 6.08 48.31
C ALA A 198 21.54 5.76 46.90
N SER A 199 22.86 5.70 46.75
CA SER A 199 23.63 4.45 46.65
C SER A 199 23.30 3.67 45.37
N ALA A 200 24.18 3.80 44.37
CA ALA A 200 24.24 2.93 43.21
C ALA A 200 25.66 2.35 43.15
N ALA A 201 25.73 1.03 43.23
CA ALA A 201 26.81 0.18 42.73
C ALA A 201 26.20 -0.69 41.62
#